data_AF-B9RRI1-F1
#
_entry.id   AF-B9RRI1-F1
#
_cell.length_a   1.000
_cell.length_b   1.000
_cell.length_c   1.000
_cell.angle_alpha   90.00
_cell.angle_beta   90.00
_cell.angle_gamma   90.00
#
_symmetry.space_group_name_H-M   'P 1'
#
loop_
_entity.id
_entity.type
_entity.pdbx_description
1 polymer ?
#
loop_
_entity_poly.entity_id
_entity_poly.type
_entity_poly.pdbx_seq_one_letter_code
_entity_poly.pdbx_strand_id
1 'polypeptide(L)'
;MFNQNLLFPPITNHVSGSLALSLGWVKFNSDVAKMEGNKYVGSIGRNASCNFIDGLTKTIHCSLVLQEEAVALREAVNLAISTGVSKVVSEFDAADLLDMATRRNISWEVEAIISDILHI
;
A
#
# COMPACT_ATOMS: atom_id res chain seq x y z
N MET A 1 -22.93 1.46 -22.71
CA MET A 1 -22.12 0.23 -22.76
C MET A 1 -20.67 0.62 -22.54
N PHE A 2 -20.15 0.43 -21.33
CA PHE A 2 -18.73 0.66 -21.05
C PHE A 2 -17.95 -0.63 -21.35
N ASN A 3 -16.85 -0.47 -22.07
CA ASN A 3 -16.02 -1.54 -22.59
C ASN A 3 -15.24 -2.20 -21.44
N GLN A 4 -15.55 -3.46 -21.11
CA GLN A 4 -14.99 -4.21 -19.96
C GLN A 4 -13.55 -4.72 -20.16
N ASN A 5 -12.78 -4.16 -21.10
CA ASN A 5 -11.46 -4.67 -21.50
C ASN A 5 -10.26 -3.91 -20.91
N LEU A 6 -10.41 -3.24 -19.77
CA LEU A 6 -9.28 -2.73 -18.97
C LEU A 6 -9.10 -3.56 -17.70
N LEU A 7 -9.05 -4.88 -17.84
CA LEU A 7 -8.42 -5.75 -16.86
C LEU A 7 -6.92 -5.61 -17.06
N PHE A 8 -6.25 -4.81 -16.22
CA PHE A 8 -4.80 -4.89 -16.10
C PHE A 8 -4.47 -6.34 -15.74
N PRO A 9 -3.66 -7.07 -16.55
CA PRO A 9 -3.21 -8.39 -16.16
C PRO A 9 -2.41 -8.26 -14.85
N PRO A 10 -2.44 -9.26 -13.95
CA PRO A 10 -1.51 -9.28 -12.84
C PRO A 10 -0.09 -9.33 -13.43
N ILE A 11 0.67 -8.25 -13.29
CA ILE A 11 2.07 -8.21 -13.71
C ILE A 11 2.87 -8.97 -12.65
N THR A 12 2.91 -10.29 -12.76
CA THR A 12 3.87 -11.13 -12.03
C THR A 12 5.15 -11.23 -12.85
N ASN A 13 5.93 -10.15 -12.91
CA ASN A 13 7.34 -10.20 -13.32
C ASN A 13 8.19 -9.85 -12.12
N HIS A 14 8.32 -10.81 -11.21
CA HIS A 14 9.20 -10.71 -10.05
C HIS A 14 10.65 -10.92 -10.54
N VAL A 15 11.36 -9.83 -10.84
CA VAL A 15 12.80 -9.86 -11.13
C VAL A 15 13.55 -9.60 -9.83
N SER A 16 13.64 -10.63 -8.97
CA SER A 16 14.38 -10.55 -7.71
C SER A 16 15.84 -10.96 -7.92
N GLY A 17 16.78 -10.06 -7.55
CA GLY A 17 18.18 -10.46 -7.39
C GLY A 17 19.18 -9.32 -7.23
N SER A 18 19.18 -8.29 -8.09
CA SER A 18 20.22 -7.24 -8.07
C SER A 18 19.72 -5.79 -7.94
N LEU A 19 18.41 -5.54 -8.10
CA LEU A 19 17.81 -4.19 -8.02
C LEU A 19 17.62 -3.69 -6.57
N ALA A 20 17.46 -4.59 -5.60
CA ALA A 20 17.16 -4.27 -4.21
C ALA A 20 18.17 -3.32 -3.55
N LEU A 21 19.47 -3.46 -3.89
CA LEU A 21 20.53 -2.58 -3.39
C LEU A 21 20.68 -1.28 -4.20
N SER A 22 20.20 -1.23 -5.44
CA SER A 22 20.33 -0.04 -6.32
C SER A 22 19.13 0.90 -6.29
N LEU A 23 17.97 0.46 -5.77
CA LEU A 23 16.73 1.26 -5.80
C LEU A 23 16.73 2.42 -4.80
N GLY A 24 17.57 2.37 -3.75
CA GLY A 24 17.62 3.42 -2.74
C GLY A 24 16.28 3.54 -2.00
N TRP A 25 15.77 4.78 -1.89
CA TRP A 25 14.44 5.05 -1.32
C TRP A 25 13.35 4.83 -2.37
N VAL A 26 12.31 4.07 -2.00
CA VAL A 26 11.08 3.97 -2.78
C VAL A 26 9.94 4.66 -2.04
N LYS A 27 9.21 5.50 -2.75
CA LYS A 27 7.99 6.13 -2.26
C LYS A 27 6.78 5.31 -2.71
N PHE A 28 5.93 4.90 -1.79
CA PHE A 28 4.61 4.36 -2.09
C PHE A 28 3.54 5.43 -1.87
N ASN A 29 2.68 5.60 -2.88
CA ASN A 29 1.45 6.36 -2.80
C ASN A 29 0.29 5.37 -2.76
N SER A 30 -0.49 5.40 -1.69
CA SER A 30 -1.62 4.52 -1.49
C SER A 30 -2.90 5.30 -1.26
N ASP A 31 -4.00 4.79 -1.78
CA ASP A 31 -5.32 5.42 -1.65
C ASP A 31 -6.43 4.36 -1.75
N VAL A 32 -7.62 4.71 -1.25
CA VAL A 32 -8.82 3.89 -1.27
C VAL A 32 -9.86 4.50 -2.20
N ALA A 33 -10.30 3.73 -3.18
CA ALA A 33 -11.40 4.08 -4.07
C ALA A 33 -12.68 3.30 -3.71
N LYS A 34 -13.85 3.92 -3.95
CA LYS A 34 -15.17 3.31 -3.73
C LYS A 34 -15.98 3.34 -5.02
N MET A 35 -16.55 2.21 -5.42
CA MET A 35 -17.41 2.09 -6.60
C MET A 35 -18.49 1.02 -6.36
N GLU A 36 -19.76 1.41 -6.52
CA GLU A 36 -20.91 0.49 -6.45
C GLU A 36 -20.94 -0.40 -5.19
N GLY A 37 -20.60 0.19 -4.03
CA GLY A 37 -20.55 -0.53 -2.75
C GLY A 37 -19.28 -1.37 -2.52
N ASN A 38 -18.44 -1.53 -3.54
CA ASN A 38 -17.12 -2.13 -3.41
C ASN A 38 -16.07 -1.09 -3.03
N LYS A 39 -15.04 -1.54 -2.32
CA LYS A 39 -13.91 -0.71 -1.89
C LYS A 39 -12.63 -1.34 -2.43
N TYR A 40 -11.71 -0.51 -2.87
CA TYR A 40 -10.48 -0.93 -3.53
C TYR A 40 -9.32 -0.13 -2.95
N VAL A 41 -8.22 -0.80 -2.65
CA VAL A 41 -6.94 -0.17 -2.37
C VAL A 41 -6.13 -0.16 -3.66
N GLY A 42 -5.53 0.99 -3.97
CA GLY A 42 -4.46 1.11 -4.94
C GLY A 42 -3.16 1.51 -4.24
N SER A 43 -2.03 0.94 -4.63
CA SER A 43 -0.71 1.40 -4.21
C SER A 43 0.26 1.43 -5.37
N ILE A 44 1.09 2.47 -5.46
CA ILE A 44 2.10 2.66 -6.50
C ILE A 44 3.43 3.03 -5.86
N GLY A 45 4.46 2.23 -6.10
CA GLY A 45 5.85 2.46 -5.72
C GLY A 45 6.65 3.16 -6.82
N ARG A 46 7.39 4.22 -6.46
CA ARG A 46 8.29 4.95 -7.36
C ARG A 46 9.65 5.19 -6.72
N ASN A 47 10.71 5.17 -7.51
CA ASN A 47 12.04 5.55 -7.04
C ASN A 47 12.24 7.08 -7.01
N ALA A 48 13.40 7.54 -6.56
CA ALA A 48 13.76 8.95 -6.48
C ALA A 48 13.75 9.70 -7.84
N SER A 49 13.83 8.98 -8.95
CA SER A 49 13.69 9.53 -10.31
C SER A 49 12.25 9.55 -10.81
N CYS A 50 11.27 9.30 -9.93
CA CYS A 50 9.85 9.18 -10.24
C CYS A 50 9.49 8.02 -11.19
N ASN A 51 10.42 7.09 -11.44
CA ASN A 51 10.16 5.93 -12.25
C ASN A 51 9.30 4.93 -11.47
N PHE A 52 8.29 4.38 -12.15
CA PHE A 52 7.46 3.31 -11.61
C PHE A 52 8.32 2.07 -11.31
N ILE A 53 8.17 1.54 -10.10
CA ILE A 53 8.85 0.33 -9.65
C ILE A 53 7.86 -0.82 -9.61
N ASP A 54 6.76 -0.64 -8.87
CA ASP A 54 5.72 -1.65 -8.70
C ASP A 54 4.40 -1.03 -8.28
N GLY A 55 3.30 -1.78 -8.35
CA GLY A 55 1.99 -1.34 -7.92
C GLY A 55 0.99 -2.48 -7.77
N LEU A 56 -0.01 -2.26 -6.93
CA LEU A 56 -1.10 -3.21 -6.73
C LEU A 56 -2.46 -2.52 -6.71
N THR A 57 -3.47 -3.30 -7.05
CA THR A 57 -4.87 -2.97 -6.78
C THR A 57 -5.53 -4.17 -6.14
N LYS A 58 -6.30 -3.96 -5.06
CA LYS A 58 -6.94 -5.04 -4.31
C LYS A 58 -8.31 -4.62 -3.82
N THR A 59 -9.31 -5.49 -3.98
CA THR A 59 -10.62 -5.31 -3.35
C THR A 59 -10.49 -5.55 -1.85
N ILE A 60 -11.08 -4.67 -1.04
CA ILE A 60 -11.05 -4.76 0.42
C ILE A 60 -12.47 -4.80 0.99
N HIS A 61 -12.60 -5.45 2.14
CA HIS A 61 -13.86 -5.56 2.88
C HIS A 61 -13.65 -4.94 4.27
N CYS A 62 -13.84 -3.63 4.34
CA CYS A 62 -13.73 -2.85 5.58
C CYS A 62 -15.01 -2.05 5.81
N SER A 63 -15.38 -1.83 7.06
CA SER A 63 -16.58 -1.08 7.41
C SER A 63 -16.27 0.39 7.69
N LEU A 64 -15.07 0.68 8.19
CA LEU A 64 -14.66 2.00 8.68
C LEU A 64 -13.59 2.61 7.77
N VAL A 65 -13.64 3.93 7.59
CA VAL A 65 -12.65 4.67 6.79
C VAL A 65 -11.23 4.44 7.31
N LEU A 66 -11.04 4.49 8.64
CA LEU A 66 -9.73 4.28 9.25
C LEU A 66 -9.15 2.88 8.95
N GLN A 67 -10.01 1.85 8.84
CA GLN A 67 -9.58 0.51 8.46
C GLN A 67 -9.16 0.44 7.00
N GLU A 68 -9.86 1.14 6.12
CA GLU A 68 -9.53 1.19 4.70
C GLU A 68 -8.11 1.76 4.50
N GLU A 69 -7.82 2.86 5.17
CA GLU A 69 -6.51 3.52 5.17
C GLU A 69 -5.41 2.64 5.79
N ALA A 70 -5.71 1.97 6.90
CA ALA A 70 -4.77 1.06 7.54
C ALA A 70 -4.43 -0.13 6.63
N VAL A 71 -5.43 -0.67 5.92
CA VAL A 71 -5.19 -1.73 4.92
C VAL A 71 -4.36 -1.18 3.75
N ALA A 72 -4.63 0.03 3.26
CA ALA A 72 -3.85 0.65 2.21
C ALA A 72 -2.36 0.76 2.57
N LEU A 73 -2.06 1.15 3.81
CA LEU A 73 -0.70 1.17 4.35
C LEU A 73 -0.09 -0.24 4.43
N ARG A 74 -0.83 -1.23 4.93
CA ARG A 74 -0.34 -2.61 5.02
C ARG A 74 0.02 -3.19 3.67
N GLU A 75 -0.82 -2.99 2.65
CA GLU A 75 -0.53 -3.51 1.31
C GLU A 75 0.69 -2.80 0.69
N ALA A 76 0.91 -1.52 0.97
CA ALA A 76 2.12 -0.80 0.55
C ALA A 76 3.39 -1.36 1.21
N VAL A 77 3.34 -1.66 2.50
CA VAL A 77 4.45 -2.29 3.24
C VAL A 77 4.75 -3.68 2.68
N ASN A 78 3.72 -4.50 2.46
CA ASN A 78 3.87 -5.82 1.86
C ASN A 78 4.50 -5.75 0.47
N LEU A 79 4.09 -4.77 -0.35
CA LEU A 79 4.66 -4.55 -1.69
C LEU A 79 6.13 -4.11 -1.62
N ALA A 80 6.49 -3.29 -0.63
CA ALA A 80 7.87 -2.89 -0.42
C ALA A 80 8.78 -4.07 -0.02
N ILE A 81 8.25 -4.99 0.80
CA ILE A 81 8.97 -6.19 1.23
C ILE A 81 9.15 -7.15 0.07
N SER A 82 8.10 -7.39 -0.74
CA SER A 82 8.20 -8.27 -1.89
C SER A 82 9.22 -7.76 -2.91
N THR A 83 9.34 -6.44 -3.06
CA THR A 83 10.32 -5.81 -3.95
C THR A 83 11.75 -5.77 -3.39
N GLY A 84 11.95 -6.19 -2.12
CA GLY A 84 13.27 -6.27 -1.48
C GLY A 84 13.89 -4.90 -1.18
N VAL A 85 13.10 -3.84 -1.13
CA VAL A 85 13.62 -2.48 -0.92
C VAL A 85 13.97 -2.29 0.56
N SER A 86 15.14 -1.69 0.83
CA SER A 86 15.62 -1.47 2.20
C SER A 86 15.09 -0.19 2.85
N LYS A 87 14.58 0.77 2.07
CA LYS A 87 14.10 2.08 2.55
C LYS A 87 12.84 2.52 1.84
N VAL A 88 11.82 2.84 2.62
CA VAL A 88 10.48 3.13 2.14
C VAL A 88 9.97 4.45 2.73
N VAL A 89 9.33 5.26 1.90
CA VAL A 89 8.45 6.35 2.32
C VAL A 89 7.04 5.98 1.90
N SER A 90 6.08 5.94 2.82
CA SER A 90 4.67 5.79 2.47
C SER A 90 3.96 7.12 2.63
N GLU A 91 3.18 7.51 1.64
CA GLU A 91 2.28 8.68 1.70
C GLU A 91 0.84 8.19 1.72
N PHE A 92 0.07 8.71 2.67
CA PHE A 92 -1.35 8.45 2.90
C PHE A 92 -1.97 9.70 3.53
N ASP A 93 -3.25 9.95 3.29
CA ASP A 93 -3.96 11.16 3.74
C ASP A 93 -4.67 10.99 5.10
N ALA A 94 -4.41 9.88 5.79
CA ALA A 94 -4.95 9.57 7.10
C ALA A 94 -4.08 10.10 8.26
N ALA A 95 -4.23 11.39 8.59
CA ALA A 95 -3.50 12.03 9.69
C ALA A 95 -3.68 11.30 11.04
N ASP A 96 -4.87 10.77 11.30
CA ASP A 96 -5.19 10.03 12.53
C ASP A 96 -4.36 8.73 12.64
N LEU A 97 -4.14 8.03 11.53
CA LEU A 97 -3.30 6.82 11.50
C LEU A 97 -1.84 7.14 11.81
N LEU A 98 -1.33 8.25 11.26
CA LEU A 98 0.03 8.71 11.54
C LEU A 98 0.19 9.07 13.02
N ASP A 99 -0.77 9.79 13.60
CA ASP A 99 -0.74 10.17 15.02
C ASP A 99 -0.82 8.93 15.94
N MET A 100 -1.71 7.99 15.64
CA MET A 100 -1.85 6.72 16.38
C MET A 100 -0.57 5.88 16.33
N ALA A 101 0.04 5.73 15.15
CA ALA A 101 1.28 4.98 14.97
C ALA A 101 2.46 5.65 15.70
N THR A 102 2.55 6.99 15.63
CA THR A 102 3.65 7.75 16.25
C THR A 102 3.55 7.75 17.77
N ARG A 103 2.34 7.93 18.32
CA ARG A 103 2.10 7.96 19.78
C ARG A 103 1.95 6.58 20.41
N ARG A 104 1.92 5.51 19.59
CA ARG A 104 1.63 4.12 20.02
C ARG A 104 0.32 3.97 20.79
N ASN A 105 -0.67 4.81 20.48
CA ASN A 105 -2.01 4.75 21.04
C ASN A 105 -2.98 4.33 19.93
N ILE A 106 -2.96 3.03 19.63
CA ILE A 106 -3.66 2.50 18.46
C ILE A 106 -5.10 2.18 18.84
N SER A 107 -6.06 2.69 18.05
CA SER A 107 -7.48 2.33 18.21
C SER A 107 -7.69 0.83 17.96
N TRP A 108 -8.56 0.20 18.77
CA TRP A 108 -8.94 -1.21 18.63
C TRP A 108 -9.42 -1.55 17.20
N GLU A 109 -9.98 -0.57 16.49
CA GLU A 109 -10.53 -0.74 15.13
C GLU A 109 -9.45 -1.09 14.08
N VAL A 110 -8.21 -0.68 14.32
CA VAL A 110 -7.06 -0.86 13.40
C VAL A 110 -5.87 -1.55 14.06
N GLU A 111 -5.97 -1.89 15.36
CA GLU A 111 -4.89 -2.48 16.16
C GLU A 111 -4.28 -3.71 15.49
N ALA A 112 -5.10 -4.66 15.03
CA ALA A 112 -4.61 -5.85 14.36
C ALA A 112 -3.81 -5.52 13.09
N ILE A 113 -4.29 -4.58 12.26
CA ILE A 113 -3.65 -4.21 11.00
C ILE A 113 -2.33 -3.48 11.25
N ILE A 114 -2.29 -2.57 12.23
CA ILE A 114 -1.07 -1.85 12.59
C ILE A 114 -0.07 -2.77 13.29
N SER A 115 -0.54 -3.69 14.12
CA SER A 115 0.31 -4.72 14.71
C SER A 115 0.98 -5.59 13.64
N ASP A 116 0.22 -6.00 12.61
CA ASP A 116 0.81 -6.69 11.45
C ASP A 116 1.94 -5.85 10.86
N ILE A 117 1.69 -4.56 10.54
CA ILE A 117 2.69 -3.67 9.95
C ILE A 117 3.96 -3.53 10.81
N LEU A 118 3.82 -3.42 12.14
CA LEU A 118 4.93 -3.18 13.06
C LEU A 118 5.78 -4.42 13.36
N HIS A 119 5.28 -5.63 13.08
CA HIS A 119 5.96 -6.90 13.37
C HIS A 119 6.41 -7.66 12.10
N ILE A 120 6.33 -7.02 10.93
CA ILE A 120 6.96 -7.51 9.70
C ILE A 120 8.42 -7.05 9.64
#